data_AF-A0A1Q6YSE4-F1
#
_entry.id   AF-A0A1Q6YSE4-F1
#
_cell.length_a   1.000
_cell.length_b   1.000
_cell.length_c   1.000
_cell.angle_alpha   90.00
_cell.angle_beta   90.00
_cell.angle_gamma   90.00
#
_symmetry.space_group_name_H-M   'P 1'
#
loop_
_entity.id
_entity.type
_entity.pdbx_description
1 polymer ?
#
loop_
_entity_poly.entity_id
_entity_poly.type
_entity_poly.pdbx_seq_one_letter_code
_entity_poly.pdbx_strand_id
1 'polypeptide(L)'
;MSELFVRGLNTLVIYNFMFPRALDDEGPCPSCTSMLDALDGAAQHITQRINFAVVAKAPVPRLLAHAHQRGWRGLRLLSSAGTTYNRDYFGEDIEGAQRPMLNVFRREGEVIRHFWGSELFDAPTEPGQEPRHIDSIDPQWNLFDFTPEGRGTDWYPELSYS
;
A
#
# COMPACT_ATOMS: atom_id res chain seq x y z
N MET A 1 0.88 -2.44 17.41
CA MET A 1 0.33 -3.37 16.39
C MET A 1 -0.93 -4.11 16.86
N SER A 2 -1.01 -4.56 18.13
CA SER A 2 -2.20 -5.24 18.68
C SER A 2 -3.50 -4.43 18.61
N GLU A 3 -3.43 -3.12 18.81
CA GLU A 3 -4.57 -2.18 18.73
C GLU A 3 -5.17 -2.02 17.31
N LEU A 4 -4.50 -2.56 16.29
CA LEU A 4 -5.00 -2.55 14.91
C LEU A 4 -6.06 -3.65 14.68
N PHE A 5 -6.19 -4.62 15.59
CA PHE A 5 -7.14 -5.72 15.46
C PHE A 5 -8.45 -5.43 16.19
N VAL A 6 -9.50 -5.17 15.42
CA VAL A 6 -10.88 -5.12 15.91
C VAL A 6 -11.26 -6.46 16.55
N ARG A 7 -12.11 -6.40 17.60
CA ARG A 7 -12.62 -7.59 18.29
C ARG A 7 -13.34 -8.51 17.30
N GLY A 8 -13.02 -9.80 17.34
CA GLY A 8 -13.61 -10.82 16.46
C GLY A 8 -12.92 -10.99 15.10
N LEU A 9 -12.07 -10.04 14.68
CA LEU A 9 -11.28 -10.14 13.45
C LEU A 9 -9.81 -10.41 13.80
N ASN A 10 -9.27 -11.51 13.27
CA ASN A 10 -7.93 -11.98 13.62
C ASN A 10 -6.92 -11.84 12.47
N THR A 11 -7.32 -11.28 11.34
CA THR A 11 -6.41 -11.00 10.20
C THR A 11 -6.28 -9.49 10.05
N LEU A 12 -5.05 -9.02 9.88
CA LEU A 12 -4.72 -7.63 9.61
C LEU A 12 -3.90 -7.57 8.32
N VAL A 13 -4.33 -6.74 7.39
CA VAL A 13 -3.62 -6.44 6.15
C VAL A 13 -3.13 -5.00 6.23
N ILE A 14 -1.84 -4.78 5.99
CA ILE A 14 -1.23 -3.45 5.96
C ILE A 14 -0.55 -3.25 4.61
N TYR A 15 -0.94 -2.20 3.91
CA TYR A 15 -0.25 -1.75 2.69
C TYR A 15 0.72 -0.61 2.99
N ASN A 16 1.98 -0.77 2.58
CA ASN A 16 3.01 0.25 2.67
C ASN A 16 2.90 1.23 1.50
N PHE A 17 2.37 2.41 1.79
CA PHE A 17 2.28 3.53 0.87
C PHE A 17 3.61 4.29 0.85
N MET A 18 4.26 4.29 -0.30
CA MET A 18 5.48 5.06 -0.54
C MET A 18 5.19 6.57 -0.45
N PHE A 19 5.58 7.15 0.67
CA PHE A 19 5.56 8.58 0.93
C PHE A 19 6.64 8.86 1.99
N PRO A 20 7.83 9.36 1.59
CA PRO A 20 8.20 9.87 0.26
C PRO A 20 8.32 8.78 -0.83
N ARG A 21 8.23 9.19 -2.11
CA ARG A 21 8.27 8.28 -3.26
C ARG A 21 9.69 7.95 -3.71
N ALA A 22 10.66 8.82 -3.41
CA ALA A 22 12.08 8.59 -3.62
C ALA A 22 12.88 9.31 -2.53
N LEU A 23 14.18 9.02 -2.44
CA LEU A 23 15.07 9.66 -1.46
C LEU A 23 15.20 11.19 -1.66
N ASP A 24 15.09 11.64 -2.91
CA ASP A 24 15.17 13.03 -3.33
C ASP A 24 13.80 13.63 -3.70
N ASP A 25 12.72 12.86 -3.55
CA ASP A 25 11.37 13.27 -3.89
C ASP A 25 10.39 12.96 -2.77
N GLU A 26 10.06 14.03 -2.06
CA GLU A 26 9.16 14.02 -0.92
C GLU A 26 7.70 13.75 -1.26
N GLY A 27 7.33 13.70 -2.54
CA GLY A 27 5.96 13.45 -2.98
C GLY A 27 5.46 12.03 -2.72
N PRO A 28 4.14 11.79 -2.80
CA PRO A 28 3.57 10.45 -2.72
C PRO A 28 3.78 9.67 -4.03
N CYS A 29 3.88 8.35 -3.93
CA CYS A 29 3.99 7.50 -5.12
C CYS A 29 2.67 7.53 -5.93
N PRO A 30 2.71 7.85 -7.24
CA PRO A 30 1.52 7.95 -8.08
C PRO A 30 0.71 6.65 -8.17
N SER A 31 1.36 5.51 -8.40
CA SER A 31 0.67 4.21 -8.50
C SER A 31 0.08 3.76 -7.18
N CYS A 32 0.80 3.96 -6.06
CA CYS A 32 0.24 3.73 -4.73
C CYS A 32 -1.02 4.57 -4.52
N THR A 33 -0.98 5.84 -4.89
CA THR A 33 -2.12 6.77 -4.72
C THR A 33 -3.31 6.34 -5.59
N SER A 34 -3.06 6.00 -6.86
CA SER A 34 -4.07 5.49 -7.80
C SER A 34 -4.76 4.23 -7.28
N MET A 35 -4.01 3.26 -6.75
CA MET A 35 -4.59 2.05 -6.16
C MET A 35 -5.39 2.36 -4.89
N LEU A 36 -4.89 3.27 -4.05
CA LEU A 36 -5.56 3.68 -2.82
C LEU A 36 -6.85 4.44 -3.07
N ASP A 37 -6.97 5.20 -4.17
CA ASP A 37 -8.25 5.80 -4.59
C ASP A 37 -9.33 4.73 -4.78
N ALA A 38 -9.00 3.60 -5.41
CA ALA A 38 -9.93 2.49 -5.58
C ALA A 38 -10.23 1.76 -4.25
N LEU A 39 -9.19 1.51 -3.44
CA LEU A 39 -9.35 0.82 -2.16
C LEU A 39 -10.10 1.64 -1.11
N ASP A 40 -10.07 2.98 -1.18
CA ASP A 40 -10.87 3.83 -0.29
C ASP A 40 -12.37 3.57 -0.45
N GLY A 41 -12.84 3.46 -1.70
CA GLY A 41 -14.23 3.10 -2.01
C GLY A 41 -14.60 1.69 -1.55
N ALA A 42 -13.66 0.75 -1.61
CA ALA A 42 -13.87 -0.64 -1.20
C ALA A 42 -13.69 -0.87 0.31
N ALA A 43 -13.05 0.05 1.04
CA ALA A 43 -12.57 -0.16 2.41
C ALA A 43 -13.69 -0.64 3.35
N GLN A 44 -14.88 -0.05 3.27
CA GLN A 44 -16.02 -0.42 4.11
C GLN A 44 -16.52 -1.85 3.88
N HIS A 45 -16.35 -2.39 2.68
CA HIS A 45 -16.67 -3.78 2.37
C HIS A 45 -15.56 -4.72 2.88
N ILE A 46 -14.30 -4.33 2.68
CA ILE A 46 -13.12 -5.08 3.13
C ILE A 46 -13.14 -5.25 4.67
N THR A 47 -13.42 -4.17 5.40
CA THR A 47 -13.32 -4.15 6.86
C THR A 47 -14.43 -4.94 7.58
N GLN A 48 -15.41 -5.46 6.85
CA GLN A 48 -16.39 -6.41 7.41
C GLN A 48 -15.78 -7.78 7.74
N ARG A 49 -14.64 -8.11 7.11
CA ARG A 49 -14.04 -9.45 7.22
C ARG A 49 -12.59 -9.46 7.72
N ILE A 50 -11.86 -8.38 7.54
CA ILE A 50 -10.45 -8.26 7.97
C ILE A 50 -10.18 -6.86 8.51
N ASN A 51 -9.10 -6.70 9.27
CA ASN A 51 -8.57 -5.37 9.56
C ASN A 51 -7.74 -4.91 8.37
N PHE A 52 -7.91 -3.67 7.93
CA PHE A 52 -7.13 -3.09 6.84
C PHE A 52 -6.57 -1.73 7.25
N ALA A 53 -5.31 -1.48 6.93
CA ALA A 53 -4.65 -0.20 7.17
C ALA A 53 -3.64 0.11 6.07
N VAL A 54 -3.35 1.40 5.92
CA VAL A 54 -2.31 1.92 5.04
C VAL A 54 -1.28 2.62 5.90
N VAL A 55 -0.01 2.34 5.69
CA VAL A 55 1.10 2.92 6.45
C VAL A 55 2.06 3.64 5.55
N ALA A 56 2.55 4.81 5.98
CA ALA A 56 3.51 5.60 5.22
C ALA A 56 4.60 6.16 6.13
N LYS A 57 5.82 6.30 5.60
CA LYS A 57 6.97 6.92 6.30
C LYS A 57 6.92 8.46 6.25
N ALA A 58 5.73 9.00 6.47
CA ALA A 58 5.47 10.43 6.48
C ALA A 58 4.89 10.85 7.84
N PRO A 59 5.21 12.06 8.35
CA PRO A 59 4.53 12.62 9.51
C PRO A 59 3.02 12.66 9.32
N VAL A 60 2.26 12.37 10.39
CA VAL A 60 0.78 12.33 10.37
C VAL A 60 0.14 13.55 9.68
N PRO A 61 0.56 14.81 9.93
CA PRO A 61 -0.06 15.96 9.27
C PRO A 61 0.05 15.92 7.73
N ARG A 62 1.17 15.45 7.18
CA ARG A 62 1.36 15.34 5.73
C ARG A 62 0.49 14.25 5.12
N LEU A 63 0.43 13.10 5.78
CA LEU A 63 -0.40 11.98 5.34
C LEU A 63 -1.90 12.35 5.36
N LEU A 64 -2.36 13.04 6.41
CA LEU A 64 -3.74 13.52 6.51
C LEU A 64 -4.07 14.61 5.48
N ALA A 65 -3.14 15.54 5.22
CA ALA A 65 -3.34 16.58 4.20
C ALA A 65 -3.53 15.96 2.81
N HIS A 66 -2.68 15.00 2.45
CA HIS A 66 -2.80 14.27 1.18
C HIS A 66 -4.13 13.50 1.09
N ALA A 67 -4.49 12.75 2.13
CA ALA A 67 -5.76 12.02 2.16
C ALA A 67 -6.98 12.95 2.03
N HIS A 68 -6.93 14.12 2.66
CA HIS A 68 -7.98 15.14 2.53
C HIS A 68 -8.09 15.67 1.08
N GLN A 69 -6.96 15.96 0.43
CA GLN A 69 -6.95 16.37 -0.99
C GLN A 69 -7.50 15.28 -1.91
N ARG A 70 -7.18 14.00 -1.64
CA ARG A 70 -7.71 12.85 -2.39
C ARG A 70 -9.17 12.54 -2.05
N GLY A 71 -9.69 13.09 -0.95
CA GLY A 71 -11.04 12.81 -0.48
C GLY A 71 -11.20 11.42 0.14
N TRP A 72 -10.11 10.78 0.56
CA TRP A 72 -10.15 9.47 1.21
C TRP A 72 -10.86 9.54 2.55
N ARG A 73 -11.81 8.63 2.77
CA ARG A 73 -12.65 8.58 3.98
C ARG A 73 -12.75 7.19 4.61
N GLY A 74 -12.51 6.14 3.83
CA GLY A 74 -12.60 4.75 4.24
C GLY A 74 -11.27 4.17 4.75
N LEU A 75 -10.13 4.74 4.33
CA LEU A 75 -8.81 4.20 4.69
C LEU A 75 -8.39 4.56 6.12
N ARG A 76 -7.92 3.55 6.88
CA ARG A 76 -7.21 3.76 8.15
C ARG A 76 -5.74 4.05 7.87
N LEU A 77 -5.34 5.31 8.00
CA LEU A 77 -3.98 5.78 7.73
C LEU A 77 -3.10 5.73 8.99
N LEU A 78 -1.89 5.24 8.86
CA LEU A 78 -0.89 5.12 9.91
C LEU A 78 0.42 5.78 9.48
N SER A 79 1.09 6.44 10.42
CA SER A 79 2.45 6.93 10.21
C SER A 79 3.45 5.94 10.81
N SER A 80 4.48 5.60 10.04
CA SER A 80 5.66 4.88 10.53
C SER A 80 6.87 5.79 10.77
N ALA A 81 6.69 7.12 10.68
CA ALA A 81 7.73 8.08 10.97
C ALA A 81 8.29 7.87 12.39
N GLY A 82 9.62 7.82 12.52
CA GLY A 82 10.29 7.53 13.80
C GLY A 82 10.20 6.06 14.25
N THR A 83 9.71 5.15 13.40
CA THR A 83 9.66 3.72 13.69
C THR A 83 10.46 2.91 12.66
N THR A 84 10.67 1.63 12.97
CA THR A 84 11.37 0.68 12.11
C THR A 84 10.45 -0.17 11.25
N TYR A 85 9.13 0.03 11.33
CA TYR A 85 8.14 -0.84 10.70
C TYR A 85 8.42 -1.10 9.21
N ASN A 86 8.67 -0.04 8.42
CA ASN A 86 8.87 -0.20 6.98
C ASN A 86 10.09 -1.08 6.70
N ARG A 87 11.20 -0.87 7.40
CA ARG A 87 12.40 -1.69 7.26
C ARG A 87 12.17 -3.14 7.72
N ASP A 88 11.54 -3.31 8.88
CA ASP A 88 11.32 -4.64 9.47
C ASP A 88 10.32 -5.50 8.66
N TYR A 89 9.50 -4.87 7.82
CA TYR A 89 8.52 -5.53 6.94
C TYR A 89 8.68 -5.14 5.46
N PHE A 90 9.93 -4.91 5.04
CA PHE A 90 10.37 -4.79 3.64
C PHE A 90 9.71 -3.68 2.79
N GLY A 91 9.09 -2.70 3.44
CA GLY A 91 8.61 -1.46 2.82
C GLY A 91 9.64 -0.33 2.76
N GLU A 92 10.89 -0.58 3.16
CA GLU A 92 12.03 0.35 3.13
C GLU A 92 13.32 -0.47 2.93
N ASP A 93 14.18 -0.07 2.00
CA ASP A 93 15.46 -0.73 1.77
C ASP A 93 16.61 -0.17 2.60
N ILE A 94 17.82 -0.68 2.36
CA ILE A 94 19.01 -0.35 3.15
C ILE A 94 19.44 1.11 2.95
N GLU A 95 19.14 1.71 1.80
CA GLU A 95 19.36 3.14 1.55
C GLU A 95 18.24 4.02 2.13
N GLY A 96 17.14 3.42 2.62
CA GLY A 96 15.99 4.11 3.17
C GLY A 96 14.93 4.48 2.12
N ALA A 97 15.08 4.01 0.88
CA ALA A 97 14.08 4.21 -0.16
C ALA A 97 12.84 3.38 0.16
N GLN A 98 11.67 4.02 0.05
CA GLN A 98 10.40 3.38 0.37
C GLN A 98 9.98 2.43 -0.76
N ARG A 99 9.32 1.33 -0.41
CA ARG A 99 8.83 0.32 -1.35
C ARG A 99 7.35 0.03 -1.14
N PRO A 100 6.58 -0.27 -2.19
CA PRO A 100 5.23 -0.75 -2.01
C PRO A 100 5.31 -2.17 -1.44
N MET A 101 4.60 -2.45 -0.35
CA MET A 101 4.63 -3.79 0.26
C MET A 101 3.31 -4.06 0.98
N LEU A 102 2.65 -5.16 0.62
CA LEU A 102 1.45 -5.64 1.30
C LEU A 102 1.84 -6.74 2.28
N ASN A 103 1.55 -6.54 3.56
CA ASN A 103 1.83 -7.49 4.62
C ASN A 103 0.54 -7.97 5.30
N VAL A 104 0.49 -9.27 5.59
CA VAL A 104 -0.64 -9.91 6.28
C VAL A 104 -0.16 -10.46 7.61
N PHE A 105 -0.89 -10.11 8.67
CA PHE A 105 -0.64 -10.54 10.02
C PHE A 105 -1.84 -11.33 10.56
N ARG A 106 -1.55 -12.36 11.35
CA ARG A 106 -2.55 -13.17 12.04
C ARG A 106 -2.37 -13.04 13.54
N ARG A 107 -3.47 -12.78 14.26
CA ARG A 107 -3.53 -12.85 15.72
C ARG A 107 -4.00 -14.23 16.18
N GLU A 108 -3.24 -14.84 17.07
CA GLU A 108 -3.52 -16.11 17.74
C GLU A 108 -3.35 -15.94 19.25
N GLY A 109 -4.47 -15.71 19.94
CA GLY A 109 -4.44 -15.29 21.34
C GLY A 109 -3.73 -13.94 21.49
N GLU A 110 -2.66 -13.91 22.28
CA GLU A 110 -1.83 -12.73 22.51
C GLU A 110 -0.69 -12.57 21.49
N VAL A 111 -0.45 -13.60 20.66
CA VAL A 111 0.65 -13.60 19.69
C VAL A 111 0.16 -13.06 18.35
N ILE A 112 0.97 -12.18 17.74
CA ILE A 112 0.78 -11.72 16.36
C ILE A 112 1.93 -12.28 15.53
N ARG A 113 1.59 -12.97 14.43
CA ARG A 113 2.57 -13.51 13.48
C ARG A 113 2.39 -12.84 12.13
N HIS A 114 3.51 -12.54 11.48
CA HIS A 114 3.52 -12.26 10.05
C HIS A 114 3.20 -13.57 9.30
N PHE A 115 2.22 -13.51 8.41
CA PHE A 115 1.68 -14.68 7.70
C PHE A 115 2.08 -14.68 6.23
N TRP A 116 2.10 -13.51 5.59
CA TRP A 116 2.38 -13.38 4.16
C TRP A 116 2.85 -11.95 3.86
N GLY A 117 3.75 -11.81 2.88
CA GLY A 117 4.15 -10.54 2.29
C GLY A 117 4.10 -10.61 0.76
N SER A 118 3.95 -9.48 0.08
CA SER A 118 3.96 -9.41 -1.39
C SER A 118 5.38 -9.51 -1.97
N GLU A 119 6.07 -10.61 -1.66
CA GLU A 119 7.47 -10.90 -2.01
C GLU A 119 7.71 -11.02 -3.52
N LEU A 120 6.65 -11.17 -4.32
CA LEU A 120 6.73 -11.12 -5.79
C LEU A 120 7.31 -9.78 -6.28
N PHE A 121 7.37 -8.74 -5.43
CA PHE A 121 8.04 -7.48 -5.75
C PHE A 121 9.53 -7.66 -6.06
N ASP A 122 10.20 -8.60 -5.38
CA ASP A 122 11.64 -8.86 -5.56
C ASP A 122 11.91 -9.87 -6.70
N ALA A 123 10.87 -10.43 -7.32
CA ALA A 123 11.03 -11.32 -8.45
C ALA A 123 11.33 -10.52 -9.74
N PRO A 124 12.11 -11.08 -10.68
CA PRO A 124 12.33 -10.45 -11.98
C PRO A 124 11.00 -10.17 -12.69
N THR A 125 10.87 -8.98 -13.27
CA THR A 125 9.76 -8.65 -14.16
C THR A 125 10.11 -9.04 -15.60
N GLU A 126 9.09 -9.31 -16.41
CA GLU A 126 9.29 -9.47 -17.85
C GLU A 126 9.82 -8.15 -18.45
N PRO A 127 10.67 -8.20 -19.50
CA PRO A 127 11.22 -7.01 -20.11
C PRO A 127 10.14 -6.00 -20.51
N GLY A 128 10.26 -4.76 -20.00
CA GLY A 128 9.30 -3.69 -20.25
C GLY A 128 8.01 -3.74 -19.42
N GLN A 129 7.98 -4.55 -18.35
CA GLN A 129 6.84 -4.64 -17.43
C GLN A 129 7.20 -4.15 -16.02
N GLU A 130 6.24 -3.48 -15.39
CA GLU A 130 6.29 -3.07 -13.98
C GLU A 130 6.11 -4.27 -13.04
N PRO A 131 6.57 -4.19 -11.76
CA PRO A 131 6.31 -5.20 -10.75
C PRO A 131 4.82 -5.44 -10.52
N ARG A 132 4.41 -6.72 -10.42
CA ARG A 132 3.00 -7.16 -10.39
C ARG A 132 2.52 -7.68 -9.02
N HIS A 133 3.27 -7.38 -7.97
CA HIS A 133 3.14 -8.01 -6.66
C HIS A 133 1.81 -7.74 -5.92
N ILE A 134 1.06 -6.69 -6.31
CA ILE A 134 -0.24 -6.29 -5.75
C ILE A 134 -1.34 -6.22 -6.80
N ASP A 135 -1.12 -6.73 -8.01
CA ASP A 135 -2.09 -6.65 -9.11
C ASP A 135 -3.45 -7.23 -8.72
N SER A 136 -3.50 -8.26 -7.88
CA SER A 136 -4.75 -8.91 -7.45
C SER A 136 -5.72 -7.97 -6.70
N ILE A 137 -5.24 -6.82 -6.22
CA ILE A 137 -6.04 -5.81 -5.53
C ILE A 137 -6.03 -4.44 -6.24
N ASP A 138 -5.41 -4.35 -7.43
CA ASP A 138 -5.44 -3.14 -8.26
C ASP A 138 -6.40 -3.34 -9.45
N PRO A 139 -7.65 -2.85 -9.37
CA PRO A 139 -8.62 -3.04 -10.44
C PRO A 139 -8.26 -2.29 -11.72
N GLN A 140 -7.49 -1.21 -11.65
CA GLN A 140 -7.16 -0.39 -12.81
C GLN A 140 -6.21 -1.15 -13.74
N TRP A 141 -5.10 -1.68 -13.21
CA TRP A 141 -4.15 -2.44 -14.03
C TRP A 141 -4.75 -3.73 -14.59
N ASN A 142 -5.60 -4.42 -13.83
CA ASN A 142 -6.32 -5.59 -14.33
C ASN A 142 -7.28 -5.25 -15.48
N LEU A 143 -7.96 -4.10 -15.42
CA LEU A 143 -8.85 -3.69 -16.50
C LEU A 143 -8.09 -3.49 -17.82
N PHE A 144 -6.88 -2.94 -17.77
CA PHE A 144 -6.03 -2.79 -18.96
C PHE A 144 -5.59 -4.14 -19.54
N ASP A 145 -5.31 -5.14 -18.70
CA ASP A 145 -4.96 -6.49 -19.16
C ASP A 145 -6.07 -7.19 -19.98
N PHE A 146 -7.32 -6.74 -19.85
CA PHE A 146 -8.44 -7.25 -20.66
C PHE A 146 -8.59 -6.55 -22.01
N THR A 147 -7.81 -5.51 -22.29
CA THR A 147 -7.84 -4.78 -23.56
C THR A 147 -6.80 -5.34 -24.53
N PRO A 148 -7.03 -5.28 -25.87
CA PRO A 148 -6.02 -5.66 -26.86
C PRO A 148 -4.70 -4.91 -26.73
N GLU A 149 -4.73 -3.67 -26.24
CA GLU A 149 -3.59 -2.79 -26.05
C GLU A 149 -2.77 -3.13 -24.79
N GLY A 150 -3.35 -3.88 -23.85
CA GLY A 150 -2.73 -4.19 -22.56
C GLY A 150 -2.47 -2.93 -21.73
N ARG A 151 -1.43 -2.96 -20.89
CA ARG A 151 -1.07 -1.84 -20.00
C ARG A 151 -0.34 -0.67 -20.69
N GLY A 152 0.14 -0.86 -21.92
CA GLY A 152 1.07 0.06 -22.57
C GLY A 152 2.45 0.12 -21.90
N THR A 153 3.34 0.96 -22.44
CA THR A 153 4.70 1.20 -21.90
C THR A 153 5.03 2.69 -21.75
N ASP A 154 4.14 3.56 -22.20
CA ASP A 154 4.30 5.01 -22.29
C ASP A 154 3.39 5.78 -21.31
N TRP A 155 2.63 5.05 -20.48
CA TRP A 155 1.72 5.62 -19.50
C TRP A 155 2.00 5.11 -18.09
N TYR A 156 1.87 6.02 -17.12
CA TYR A 156 1.86 5.75 -15.69
C TYR A 156 0.81 6.64 -15.04
N PRO A 157 0.23 6.29 -13.87
CA PRO A 157 -0.75 7.14 -13.21
C PRO A 157 -0.26 8.60 -13.09
N GLU A 158 -1.05 9.54 -13.64
CA GLU A 158 -0.61 10.92 -13.93
C GLU A 158 -1.57 12.01 -13.41
N LEU A 159 -2.54 11.66 -12.55
CA LEU A 159 -3.40 12.66 -11.91
C LEU A 159 -2.58 13.58 -10.99
N SER A 160 -3.22 14.66 -10.51
CA SER A 160 -2.63 15.49 -9.46
C SER A 160 -2.60 14.71 -8.13
N TYR A 161 -1.39 14.32 -7.73
CA TYR A 161 -1.08 13.63 -6.47
C TYR A 161 -0.35 14.53 -5.46
N SER A 162 -0.21 15.82 -5.79
CA SER A 162 0.52 16.86 -5.04
C SER A 162 -0.32 17.59 -3.99
#